data_AF-A0A7S3NY74-F1
#
_entry.id   AF-A0A7S3NY74-F1
#
_cell.length_a   1.000
_cell.length_b   1.000
_cell.length_c   1.000
_cell.angle_alpha   90.00
_cell.angle_beta   90.00
_cell.angle_gamma   90.00
#
_symmetry.space_group_name_H-M   'P 1'
#
loop_
_entity.id
_entity.type
_entity.pdbx_description
1 polymer ?
#
loop_
_entity_poly.entity_id
_entity_poly.type
_entity_poly.pdbx_seq_one_letter_code
_entity_poly.pdbx_strand_id
1 'polypeptide(L)'
;IQTNKKFPEDNKKDKQALMNILLYASDHAIPCMPSMYYFKWMVEQMEEFYQQGDIERKLGCRITPFFDRTTSNPFLFQRGYIDVIVRPIFTTMTQFMPQIKEELIDFG
;
A
#
# COMPACT_ATOMS: atom_id res chain seq x y z
N ILE A 1 -0.35 15.19 -26.74
CA ILE A 1 -0.01 16.38 -25.93
C ILE A 1 1.16 15.97 -25.03
N GLN A 2 2.40 16.20 -25.47
CA GLN A 2 3.58 15.99 -24.64
C GLN A 2 3.77 17.24 -23.79
N THR A 3 3.25 17.26 -22.57
CA THR A 3 3.66 18.29 -21.61
C THR A 3 5.00 17.87 -21.03
N ASN A 4 6.07 18.48 -21.54
CA ASN A 4 7.43 18.38 -21.02
C ASN A 4 7.55 19.10 -19.66
N LYS A 5 6.63 18.80 -18.74
CA LYS A 5 6.53 19.45 -17.44
C LYS A 5 7.51 18.76 -16.51
N LYS A 6 8.57 19.48 -16.14
CA LYS A 6 9.59 19.00 -15.21
C LYS A 6 8.96 18.97 -13.83
N PHE A 7 8.61 17.80 -13.32
CA PHE A 7 8.11 17.63 -11.95
C PHE A 7 9.21 17.03 -11.07
N PRO A 8 9.39 17.49 -9.81
CA PRO A 8 8.73 18.63 -9.18
C PRO A 8 9.41 19.97 -9.51
N GLU A 9 8.63 21.04 -9.61
CA GLU A 9 9.13 22.43 -9.59
C GLU A 9 9.06 23.02 -8.17
N ASP A 10 9.84 24.07 -7.88
CA ASP A 10 9.75 24.81 -6.61
C ASP A 10 8.52 25.74 -6.58
N ASN A 11 7.34 25.13 -6.53
CA ASN A 11 6.07 25.82 -6.44
C ASN A 11 5.16 25.16 -5.39
N LYS A 12 4.16 25.91 -4.90
CA LYS A 12 3.27 25.43 -3.83
C LYS A 12 2.45 24.20 -4.23
N LYS A 13 2.08 24.08 -5.50
CA LYS A 13 1.24 22.96 -6.00
C LYS A 13 2.01 21.65 -6.00
N ASP A 14 3.24 21.67 -6.51
CA ASP A 14 4.10 20.49 -6.58
C ASP A 14 4.56 20.08 -5.18
N LYS A 15 4.89 21.04 -4.31
CA LYS A 15 5.13 20.79 -2.88
C LYS A 15 3.94 20.09 -2.21
N GLN A 16 2.71 20.56 -2.45
CA GLN A 16 1.51 19.92 -1.90
C GLN A 16 1.29 18.51 -2.46
N ALA A 17 1.50 18.31 -3.77
CA ALA A 17 1.39 16.99 -4.39
C ALA A 17 2.41 16.00 -3.78
N LEU A 18 3.65 16.45 -3.56
CA LEU A 18 4.69 15.66 -2.88
C LEU A 18 4.30 15.33 -1.44
N MET A 19 3.77 16.27 -0.66
CA MET A 19 3.32 15.99 0.70
C MET A 19 2.15 15.00 0.74
N ASN A 20 1.21 15.08 -0.20
CA ASN A 20 0.10 14.14 -0.29
C ASN A 20 0.59 12.73 -0.62
N ILE A 21 1.51 12.58 -1.57
CA ILE A 21 2.05 11.24 -1.92
C ILE A 21 2.94 10.69 -0.81
N LEU A 22 3.68 11.54 -0.09
CA LEU A 22 4.45 11.13 1.09
C LEU A 22 3.54 10.56 2.18
N LEU A 23 2.46 11.26 2.51
CA LEU A 23 1.49 10.79 3.50
C LEU A 23 0.84 9.47 3.07
N TYR A 24 0.45 9.37 1.79
CA TYR A 24 -0.12 8.15 1.23
C TYR A 24 0.88 6.97 1.23
N ALA A 25 2.15 7.23 0.91
CA ALA A 25 3.19 6.22 0.99
C ALA A 25 3.44 5.76 2.42
N SER A 26 3.42 6.67 3.40
CA SER A 26 3.54 6.33 4.83
C SER A 26 2.45 5.38 5.31
N ASP A 27 1.21 5.58 4.85
CA ASP A 27 0.08 4.70 5.18
C ASP A 27 0.23 3.28 4.60
N HIS A 28 0.98 3.15 3.51
CA HIS A 28 1.20 1.88 2.81
C HIS A 28 2.61 1.30 2.99
N ALA A 29 3.38 1.82 3.96
CA ALA A 29 4.78 1.43 4.19
C ALA A 29 4.95 0.10 4.93
N ILE A 30 3.89 -0.47 5.50
CA ILE A 30 3.95 -1.70 6.31
C ILE A 30 4.67 -2.86 5.59
N PRO A 31 4.43 -3.12 4.29
CA PRO A 31 5.15 -4.18 3.56
C PRO A 31 6.63 -3.90 3.30
N CYS A 32 7.09 -2.67 3.52
CA CYS A 32 8.49 -2.27 3.47
C CYS A 32 9.17 -2.39 4.85
N MET A 33 8.50 -2.91 5.88
CA MET A 33 9.09 -3.12 7.21
C MET A 33 9.73 -4.51 7.31
N PRO A 34 10.66 -4.75 8.26
CA PRO A 34 11.20 -6.09 8.52
C PRO A 34 10.10 -7.13 8.71
N SER A 35 10.34 -8.34 8.20
CA SER A 35 9.33 -9.39 8.05
C SER A 35 8.53 -9.64 9.33
N MET A 36 9.16 -9.61 10.50
CA MET A 36 8.47 -9.78 11.79
C MET A 36 7.35 -8.75 11.99
N TYR A 37 7.60 -7.47 11.69
CA TYR A 37 6.60 -6.41 11.82
C TYR A 37 5.55 -6.52 10.72
N TYR A 38 5.97 -6.77 9.48
CA TYR A 38 5.06 -6.95 8.36
C TYR A 38 4.04 -8.06 8.64
N PHE A 39 4.50 -9.26 9.01
CA PHE A 39 3.61 -10.40 9.28
C PHE A 39 2.67 -10.13 10.45
N LYS A 40 3.13 -9.46 11.51
CA LYS A 40 2.28 -9.06 12.62
C LYS A 40 1.11 -8.20 12.13
N TRP A 41 1.41 -7.10 11.44
CA TRP A 41 0.37 -6.17 10.98
C TRP A 41 -0.52 -6.75 9.88
N MET A 42 0.03 -7.61 9.03
CA MET A 42 -0.73 -8.32 8.01
C MET A 42 -1.82 -9.21 8.64
N VAL A 43 -1.50 -9.93 9.71
CA VAL A 43 -2.49 -10.76 10.42
C VAL A 43 -3.60 -9.90 11.02
N GLU A 44 -3.25 -8.80 11.69
CA GLU A 44 -4.22 -7.87 12.28
C GLU A 44 -5.15 -7.26 11.21
N GLN A 45 -4.58 -6.79 10.09
CA GLN A 45 -5.36 -6.25 8.97
C GLN A 45 -6.32 -7.27 8.37
N MET A 46 -5.86 -8.51 8.16
CA MET A 46 -6.70 -9.54 7.59
C MET A 46 -7.82 -9.96 8.55
N GLU A 47 -7.55 -9.98 9.86
CA GLU A 47 -8.61 -10.25 10.85
C GLU A 47 -9.67 -9.15 10.85
N GLU A 48 -9.30 -7.88 10.71
CA GLU A 48 -10.27 -6.77 10.54
C GLU A 48 -11.13 -6.96 9.29
N PHE A 49 -10.53 -7.31 8.15
CA PHE A 49 -11.26 -7.60 6.92
C PHE A 49 -12.23 -8.78 7.08
N TYR A 50 -11.80 -9.82 7.78
CA TYR A 50 -12.66 -10.98 8.05
C TYR A 50 -13.81 -10.65 8.99
N GLN A 51 -13.60 -9.81 10.00
CA GLN A 51 -14.67 -9.32 10.86
C GLN A 51 -15.72 -8.55 10.06
N GLN A 52 -15.28 -7.69 9.13
CA GLN A 52 -16.22 -7.02 8.22
C GLN A 52 -16.97 -8.03 7.35
N GLY A 53 -16.28 -9.01 6.76
CA GLY A 53 -16.91 -10.06 5.95
C GLY A 53 -17.94 -10.89 6.73
N ASP A 54 -17.69 -11.15 8.01
CA ASP A 54 -18.64 -11.83 8.89
C ASP A 54 -19.88 -10.98 9.18
N ILE A 55 -19.73 -9.66 9.32
CA ILE A 55 -20.85 -8.72 9.45
C ILE A 55 -21.65 -8.67 8.15
N GLU A 56 -20.99 -8.55 7.00
CA GLU A 56 -21.64 -8.54 5.68
C GLU A 56 -22.45 -9.83 5.46
N ARG A 57 -21.90 -10.99 5.84
CA ARG A 57 -22.61 -12.28 5.79
C ARG A 57 -23.84 -12.29 6.70
N LYS A 58 -23.72 -11.82 7.94
CA LYS A 58 -24.83 -11.77 8.90
C LYS A 58 -25.97 -10.86 8.42
N LEU A 59 -25.63 -9.78 7.73
CA LEU A 59 -26.59 -8.83 7.16
C LEU A 59 -27.19 -9.31 5.82
N GLY A 60 -26.74 -10.45 5.29
CA GLY A 60 -27.17 -10.93 3.98
C GLY A 60 -26.64 -10.08 2.81
N CYS A 61 -25.60 -9.27 3.03
CA CYS A 61 -24.94 -8.50 2.00
C CYS A 61 -23.98 -9.39 1.19
N ARG A 62 -23.63 -8.93 -0.01
CA ARG A 62 -22.51 -9.51 -0.74
C ARG A 62 -21.22 -9.23 0.05
N ILE A 63 -20.49 -10.29 0.38
CA ILE A 63 -19.20 -10.18 1.06
C ILE A 63 -18.19 -9.47 0.13
N THR A 64 -17.47 -8.51 0.68
CA THR A 64 -16.41 -7.77 -0.01
C THR A 64 -15.33 -8.76 -0.49
N PRO A 65 -14.80 -8.62 -1.72
CA PRO A 65 -13.75 -9.51 -2.20
C PRO A 65 -12.59 -9.63 -1.22
N PHE A 66 -12.10 -10.86 -0.99
CA PHE A 66 -11.03 -11.22 -0.04
C PHE A 66 -11.38 -11.14 1.45
N PHE A 67 -12.59 -10.70 1.82
CA PHE A 67 -13.00 -10.55 3.22
C PHE A 67 -13.68 -11.82 3.77
N ASP A 68 -13.90 -12.84 2.93
CA ASP A 68 -14.40 -14.13 3.38
C ASP A 68 -13.26 -15.02 3.91
N ARG A 69 -13.17 -15.19 5.24
CA ARG A 69 -12.17 -16.04 5.90
C ARG A 69 -12.23 -17.53 5.51
N THR A 70 -13.32 -17.99 4.91
CA THR A 70 -13.47 -19.40 4.47
C THR A 70 -12.89 -19.67 3.08
N THR A 71 -12.71 -18.62 2.26
CA THR A 71 -12.23 -18.75 0.88
C THR A 71 -10.99 -17.90 0.59
N SER A 72 -10.69 -16.90 1.42
CA SER A 72 -9.59 -15.97 1.20
C SER A 72 -8.24 -16.61 1.52
N ASN A 73 -7.23 -16.24 0.72
CA ASN A 73 -5.84 -16.54 1.02
C ASN A 73 -5.12 -15.20 1.30
N PRO A 74 -4.71 -14.94 2.56
CA PRO A 74 -4.12 -13.66 2.93
C PRO A 74 -2.82 -13.39 2.17
N PHE A 75 -2.00 -14.42 1.89
CA PHE A 75 -0.74 -14.24 1.16
C PHE A 75 -0.97 -13.85 -0.31
N LEU A 76 -2.00 -14.39 -0.95
CA LEU A 76 -2.34 -14.00 -2.32
C LEU A 76 -2.87 -12.57 -2.39
N PHE A 77 -3.73 -12.18 -1.43
CA PHE A 77 -4.20 -10.81 -1.32
C PHE A 77 -3.02 -9.84 -1.15
N GLN A 78 -2.14 -10.14 -0.20
CA GLN A 78 -1.00 -9.29 0.12
C GLN A 78 0.02 -9.18 -1.01
N ARG A 79 0.29 -10.27 -1.73
CA ARG A 79 1.13 -10.24 -2.94
C ARG A 79 0.53 -9.30 -3.99
N GLY A 80 -0.78 -9.43 -4.26
CA GLY A 80 -1.48 -8.55 -5.18
C GLY A 80 -1.44 -7.08 -4.74
N TYR A 81 -1.65 -6.83 -3.45
CA TYR A 81 -1.57 -5.49 -2.86
C TYR A 81 -0.16 -4.88 -3.02
N ILE A 82 0.89 -5.66 -2.76
CA ILE A 82 2.28 -5.21 -2.95
C ILE A 82 2.55 -4.87 -4.41
N ASP A 83 2.17 -5.75 -5.34
CA ASP A 83 2.49 -5.57 -6.75
C ASP A 83 1.70 -4.42 -7.41
N VAL A 84 0.47 -4.17 -6.96
CA VAL A 84 -0.42 -3.18 -7.57
C VAL A 84 -0.37 -1.81 -6.89
N ILE A 85 -0.13 -1.74 -5.58
CA ILE A 85 -0.18 -0.49 -4.81
C ILE A 85 1.21 -0.10 -4.31
N VAL A 86 1.82 -0.96 -3.48
CA VAL A 86 3.05 -0.62 -2.74
C VAL A 86 4.23 -0.40 -3.69
N ARG A 87 4.52 -1.39 -4.56
CA ARG A 87 5.67 -1.36 -5.46
C ARG A 87 5.63 -0.14 -6.39
N PRO A 88 4.50 0.21 -7.06
CA PRO A 88 4.43 1.44 -7.85
C PRO A 88 4.73 2.72 -7.05
N ILE A 89 4.15 2.87 -5.85
CA ILE A 89 4.37 4.05 -4.99
C ILE A 89 5.86 4.19 -4.68
N PHE A 90 6.47 3.17 -4.08
CA PHE A 90 7.84 3.26 -3.59
C PHE A 90 8.86 3.31 -4.75
N THR A 91 8.60 2.63 -5.87
CA THR A 91 9.42 2.76 -7.08
C THR A 91 9.43 4.20 -7.58
N THR A 92 8.26 4.84 -7.67
CA THR A 92 8.16 6.25 -8.07
C THR A 92 8.82 7.18 -7.06
N MET A 93 8.68 6.93 -5.76
CA MET A 93 9.31 7.74 -4.71
C MET A 93 10.84 7.73 -4.79
N THR A 94 11.47 6.59 -5.12
CA THR A 94 12.94 6.52 -5.31
C THR A 94 13.46 7.38 -6.46
N GLN A 95 12.59 7.77 -7.42
CA GLN A 95 12.98 8.69 -8.50
C GLN A 95 13.10 10.14 -7.99
N PHE A 96 12.31 10.50 -6.98
CA PHE A 96 12.28 11.84 -6.39
C PHE A 96 13.22 12.00 -5.21
N MET A 97 13.44 10.93 -4.46
CA MET A 97 14.34 10.89 -3.31
C MET A 97 15.25 9.67 -3.45
N PRO A 98 16.35 9.74 -4.20
CA PRO A 98 17.24 8.60 -4.38
C PRO A 98 17.81 8.06 -3.07
N GLN A 99 17.83 8.86 -2.00
CA GLN A 99 18.36 8.51 -0.68
C GLN A 99 17.53 7.40 0.01
N ILE A 100 16.21 7.36 -0.21
CA ILE A 100 15.36 6.29 0.38
C ILE A 100 15.54 4.95 -0.31
N LYS A 101 16.28 4.91 -1.43
CA LYS A 101 16.47 3.70 -2.22
C LYS A 101 17.25 2.63 -1.44
N GLU A 102 18.27 3.02 -0.68
CA GLU A 102 19.06 2.08 0.13
C GLU A 102 18.23 1.52 1.31
N GLU A 103 17.30 2.31 1.85
CA GLU A 103 16.41 1.87 2.95
C GLU A 103 15.25 0.96 2.47
N LEU A 104 14.88 1.04 1.19
CA LEU A 104 13.73 0.31 0.61
C LEU A 104 14.13 -0.95 -0.17
N ILE A 105 15.38 -1.07 -0.65
CA ILE A 105 15.81 -2.14 -1.57
C ILE A 105 16.13 -3.48 -0.91
N ASP A 106 16.18 -3.58 0.42
CA ASP A 106 16.45 -4.85 1.12
C ASP A 106 15.22 -5.73 1.39
N PHE A 107 14.06 -5.44 0.79
CA PHE A 107 12.80 -6.16 1.06
C PHE A 107 12.34 -7.13 -0.04
N GLY A 108 13.28 -7.74 -0.77
CA GLY A 108 13.04 -8.79 -1.77
C GLY A 108 13.60 -10.14 -1.36
#